data_AF-A0A6I2MET2-F1
#
_entry.id   AF-A0A6I2MET2-F1
#
_cell.length_a   1.000
_cell.length_b   1.000
_cell.length_c   1.000
_cell.angle_alpha   90.00
_cell.angle_beta   90.00
_cell.angle_gamma   90.00
#
_symmetry.space_group_name_H-M   'P 1'
#
loop_
_entity.id
_entity.type
_entity.pdbx_description
1 polymer ?
#
loop_
_entity_poly.entity_id
_entity_poly.type
_entity_poly.pdbx_seq_one_letter_code
_entity_poly.pdbx_strand_id
1 'polypeptide(L)'
;MMKLVKNQQGISLIELLAVLALSSMVIILGASFQTGMFKAGNLTITKNELRNESVLILDALNKAMENADEFASDNQIGAELKAVNLLEIEKIYDENKKEFTESRNTFSIEVRGNALFIRGKQVSDERHVLRDTKFLINGNQLVCTIILNTKDSNGEPYKIIKIFDLS
;
A
#
# COMPACT_ATOMS: atom_id res chain seq x y z
N MET A 1 -57.21 -56.51 32.00
CA MET A 1 -56.79 -55.49 30.99
C MET A 1 -55.42 -54.98 31.42
N MET A 2 -54.36 -55.36 30.71
CA MET A 2 -52.96 -55.20 31.13
C MET A 2 -52.49 -53.78 30.79
N LYS A 3 -52.22 -52.95 31.80
CA LYS A 3 -51.62 -51.62 31.60
C LYS A 3 -50.15 -51.79 31.28
N LEU A 4 -49.77 -51.54 30.02
CA LEU A 4 -48.39 -51.31 29.61
C LEU A 4 -47.90 -50.01 30.28
N VAL A 5 -47.17 -50.15 31.39
CA VAL A 5 -46.44 -49.03 31.97
C VAL A 5 -45.26 -48.74 31.04
N LYS A 6 -45.37 -47.67 30.26
CA LYS A 6 -44.33 -47.20 29.36
C LYS A 6 -43.19 -46.64 30.23
N ASN A 7 -42.04 -47.30 30.23
CA ASN A 7 -40.84 -46.85 30.94
C ASN A 7 -40.38 -45.50 30.35
N GLN A 8 -40.62 -44.40 31.07
CA GLN A 8 -40.05 -43.10 30.71
C GLN A 8 -38.66 -43.01 31.36
N GLN A 9 -37.64 -43.43 30.62
CA GLN A 9 -36.25 -43.17 31.02
C GLN A 9 -36.02 -41.66 30.94
N GLY A 10 -35.91 -41.00 32.10
CA GLY A 10 -35.49 -39.61 32.18
C GLY A 10 -34.03 -39.46 31.76
N ILE A 11 -33.70 -38.33 31.13
CA ILE A 11 -32.31 -38.00 30.77
C ILE A 11 -31.53 -37.76 32.07
N SER A 12 -30.40 -38.45 32.22
CA SER A 12 -29.51 -38.26 33.36
C SER A 12 -28.81 -36.89 33.25
N LEU A 13 -28.57 -36.24 34.40
CA LEU A 13 -27.84 -34.97 34.46
C LEU A 13 -26.48 -35.07 33.78
N ILE A 14 -25.81 -36.23 33.86
CA ILE A 14 -24.51 -36.45 33.25
C ILE A 14 -24.57 -36.54 31.73
N GLU A 15 -25.65 -37.10 31.18
CA GLU A 15 -25.89 -37.20 29.74
C GLU A 15 -26.18 -35.81 29.17
N LEU A 16 -26.96 -34.99 29.88
CA LEU A 16 -27.22 -33.61 29.50
C LEU A 16 -25.93 -32.76 29.49
N LEU A 17 -25.09 -32.90 30.52
CA LEU A 17 -23.79 -32.22 30.59
C LEU A 17 -22.84 -32.67 29.48
N ALA A 18 -22.81 -33.97 29.17
CA ALA A 18 -22.00 -34.50 28.08
C ALA A 18 -22.45 -33.95 26.72
N VAL A 19 -23.76 -33.88 26.46
CA VAL A 19 -24.31 -33.30 25.23
C VAL A 19 -24.00 -31.81 25.14
N LEU A 20 -24.19 -31.04 26.23
CA LEU A 20 -23.85 -29.62 26.26
C LEU A 20 -22.37 -29.35 26.03
N ALA A 21 -21.48 -30.13 26.65
CA ALA A 21 -20.05 -30.03 26.45
C ALA A 21 -19.67 -30.30 24.98
N LEU A 22 -20.19 -31.38 24.40
CA LEU A 22 -19.94 -31.73 23.00
C LEU A 22 -20.50 -30.67 22.04
N SER A 23 -21.73 -30.18 22.27
CA SER A 23 -22.32 -29.12 21.45
C SER A 23 -21.52 -27.81 21.55
N SER A 24 -21.09 -27.42 22.75
CA SER A 24 -20.27 -26.22 22.92
C SER A 24 -18.92 -26.33 22.22
N MET A 25 -18.29 -27.51 22.25
CA MET A 25 -17.03 -27.77 21.55
C MET A 25 -17.20 -27.62 20.04
N VAL A 26 -18.27 -28.16 19.47
CA VAL A 26 -18.57 -28.04 18.04
C VAL A 26 -18.81 -26.59 17.63
N ILE A 27 -19.54 -25.82 18.45
CA ILE A 27 -19.80 -24.39 18.20
C ILE A 27 -18.49 -23.58 18.26
N ILE A 28 -17.65 -23.81 19.27
CA ILE A 28 -16.36 -23.12 19.43
C ILE A 28 -15.44 -23.44 18.25
N LEU A 29 -15.35 -24.72 17.86
CA LEU A 29 -14.58 -25.13 16.69
C LEU A 29 -15.08 -24.41 15.44
N GLY A 30 -16.38 -24.46 15.14
CA GLY A 30 -16.97 -23.77 13.99
C GLY A 30 -16.66 -22.27 13.96
N ALA A 31 -16.84 -21.58 15.09
CA ALA A 31 -16.55 -20.16 15.23
C ALA A 31 -15.05 -19.84 15.04
N SER A 32 -14.17 -20.69 15.58
CA SER A 32 -12.72 -20.51 15.44
C SER A 32 -12.23 -20.71 14.00
N PHE A 33 -12.76 -21.72 13.28
CA PHE A 33 -12.47 -21.94 11.87
C PHE A 33 -12.94 -20.77 11.01
N GLN A 34 -14.19 -20.32 11.21
CA GLN A 34 -14.75 -19.19 10.48
C GLN A 34 -13.95 -17.90 10.72
N THR A 35 -13.60 -17.62 11.98
CA THR A 35 -12.77 -16.46 12.35
C THR A 35 -11.37 -16.55 11.72
N GLY A 36 -10.76 -17.73 11.73
CA GLY A 36 -9.47 -17.99 11.09
C GLY A 36 -9.50 -17.75 9.59
N MET A 37 -10.55 -18.23 8.90
CA MET A 37 -10.75 -18.03 7.47
C MET A 37 -10.97 -16.56 7.12
N PHE A 38 -11.81 -15.84 7.88
CA PHE A 38 -12.02 -14.39 7.67
C PHE A 38 -10.73 -13.60 7.86
N LYS A 39 -9.94 -13.92 8.89
CA LYS A 39 -8.64 -13.28 9.12
C LYS A 39 -7.67 -13.52 7.97
N ALA A 40 -7.55 -14.75 7.49
CA ALA A 40 -6.70 -15.10 6.35
C ALA A 40 -7.16 -14.42 5.04
N GLY A 41 -8.47 -14.36 4.81
CA GLY A 41 -9.07 -13.65 3.69
C GLY A 41 -8.76 -12.15 3.72
N ASN A 42 -9.00 -11.48 4.86
CA ASN A 42 -8.68 -10.06 5.03
C ASN A 42 -7.19 -9.76 4.82
N LEU A 43 -6.30 -10.58 5.38
CA LEU A 43 -4.85 -10.42 5.16
C LEU A 43 -4.47 -10.50 3.67
N THR A 44 -5.10 -11.42 2.93
CA THR A 44 -4.86 -11.58 1.50
C THR A 44 -5.37 -10.38 0.70
N ILE A 45 -6.57 -9.89 1.02
CA ILE A 45 -7.15 -8.69 0.39
C ILE A 45 -6.26 -7.47 0.65
N THR A 46 -5.92 -7.19 1.91
CA THR A 46 -5.07 -6.05 2.27
C THR A 46 -3.70 -6.12 1.58
N LYS A 47 -3.09 -7.31 1.50
CA LYS A 47 -1.81 -7.48 0.79
C LYS A 47 -1.94 -7.19 -0.71
N ASN A 48 -3.03 -7.62 -1.34
CA ASN A 48 -3.29 -7.34 -2.75
C ASN A 48 -3.57 -5.85 -2.99
N GLU A 49 -4.30 -5.19 -2.10
CA GLU A 49 -4.57 -3.74 -2.17
C GLU A 49 -3.27 -2.94 -2.08
N LEU A 50 -2.42 -3.22 -1.09
CA LEU A 50 -1.12 -2.56 -0.94
C LEU A 50 -0.21 -2.80 -2.15
N ARG A 51 -0.22 -4.01 -2.70
CA ARG A 51 0.51 -4.34 -3.92
C ARG A 51 -0.01 -3.54 -5.12
N ASN A 52 -1.32 -3.49 -5.32
CA ASN A 52 -1.91 -2.75 -6.45
C ASN A 52 -1.62 -1.26 -6.34
N GLU A 53 -1.79 -0.68 -5.15
CA GLU A 53 -1.45 0.71 -4.86
C GLU A 53 0.02 0.98 -5.19
N SER A 54 0.90 0.08 -4.81
CA SER A 54 2.32 0.25 -5.10
C SER A 54 2.66 0.26 -6.58
N VAL A 55 1.95 -0.54 -7.39
CA VAL A 55 2.14 -0.56 -8.84
C VAL A 55 1.71 0.77 -9.44
N LEU A 56 0.60 1.36 -8.97
CA LEU A 56 0.14 2.68 -9.41
C LEU A 56 1.14 3.78 -9.05
N ILE A 57 1.68 3.76 -7.82
CA ILE A 57 2.70 4.70 -7.40
C ILE A 57 3.97 4.56 -8.25
N LEU A 58 4.42 3.32 -8.50
CA LEU A 58 5.60 3.07 -9.32
C LEU A 58 5.39 3.50 -10.77
N ASP A 59 4.21 3.27 -11.34
CA ASP A 59 3.84 3.75 -12.68
C ASP A 59 3.88 5.28 -12.76
N ALA A 60 3.32 5.97 -11.77
CA ALA A 60 3.36 7.42 -11.69
C ALA A 60 4.80 7.95 -11.54
N LEU A 61 5.63 7.29 -10.74
CA LEU A 61 7.05 7.64 -10.60
C LEU A 61 7.84 7.37 -11.88
N ASN A 62 7.62 6.23 -12.55
CA ASN A 62 8.27 5.94 -13.84
C ASN A 62 7.94 7.04 -14.86
N LYS A 63 6.67 7.40 -15.00
CA LYS A 63 6.24 8.50 -15.90
C LYS A 63 6.84 9.84 -15.52
N ALA A 64 6.95 10.14 -14.22
CA ALA A 64 7.60 11.36 -13.76
C ALA A 64 9.09 11.38 -14.17
N MET A 65 9.79 10.26 -13.97
CA MET A 65 11.21 10.14 -14.29
C MET A 65 11.50 10.05 -15.79
N GLU A 66 10.59 9.50 -16.60
CA GLU A 66 10.70 9.51 -18.07
C GLU A 66 10.69 10.92 -18.65
N ASN A 67 10.01 11.86 -17.98
CA ASN A 67 9.95 13.27 -18.37
C ASN A 67 10.99 14.14 -17.63
N ALA A 68 11.86 13.52 -16.83
CA ALA A 68 12.92 14.21 -16.12
C ALA A 68 14.23 14.03 -16.88
N ASP A 69 14.87 15.14 -17.24
CA ASP A 69 16.20 15.15 -17.84
C ASP A 69 17.28 15.34 -16.77
N GLU A 70 17.04 16.24 -15.80
CA GLU A 70 18.05 16.63 -14.81
C GLU A 70 17.43 16.80 -13.41
N PHE A 71 18.26 16.65 -12.37
CA PHE A 71 17.90 17.14 -11.04
C PHE A 71 18.05 18.67 -10.99
N ALA A 72 17.10 19.34 -10.34
CA ALA A 72 17.26 20.76 -10.06
C ALA A 72 18.44 21.02 -9.11
N SER A 73 19.14 22.14 -9.29
CA SER A 73 20.39 22.45 -8.59
C SER A 73 20.22 22.73 -7.09
N ASP A 74 18.99 22.95 -6.63
CA ASP A 74 18.63 23.18 -5.23
C ASP A 74 18.53 21.90 -4.40
N ASN A 75 18.52 20.72 -5.03
CA ASN A 75 18.47 19.47 -4.31
C ASN A 75 19.79 19.15 -3.59
N GLN A 76 19.67 18.58 -2.38
CA GLN A 76 20.83 18.12 -1.62
C GLN A 76 21.21 16.69 -2.02
N ILE A 77 22.44 16.52 -2.50
CA ILE A 77 22.99 15.21 -2.87
C ILE A 77 23.46 14.46 -1.61
N GLY A 78 23.19 13.15 -1.55
CA GLY A 78 23.65 12.28 -0.46
C GLY A 78 22.86 12.40 0.85
N ALA A 79 21.78 13.18 0.87
CA ALA A 79 20.87 13.31 2.02
C ALA A 79 19.52 12.63 1.74
N GLU A 80 18.86 12.15 2.81
CA GLU A 80 17.48 11.68 2.71
C GLU A 80 16.52 12.88 2.64
N LEU A 81 15.76 12.95 1.57
CA LEU A 81 14.84 14.03 1.25
C LEU A 81 13.38 13.55 1.28
N LYS A 82 12.47 14.46 1.63
CA LYS A 82 11.02 14.26 1.48
C LYS A 82 10.47 14.86 0.19
N ALA A 83 11.26 15.70 -0.48
CA ALA A 83 10.91 16.33 -1.74
C ALA A 83 12.15 16.36 -2.64
N VAL A 84 11.95 16.12 -3.93
CA VAL A 84 12.98 16.21 -4.97
C VAL A 84 12.42 17.00 -6.14
N ASN A 85 13.18 17.99 -6.58
CA ASN A 85 12.85 18.82 -7.73
C ASN A 85 13.57 18.30 -8.98
N LEU A 86 12.84 18.14 -10.07
CA LEU A 86 13.33 17.63 -11.35
C LEU A 86 13.11 18.69 -12.43
N LEU A 87 13.95 18.66 -13.46
CA LEU A 87 13.88 19.51 -14.63
C LEU A 87 13.47 18.69 -15.85
N GLU A 88 12.50 19.22 -16.58
CA GLU A 88 12.02 18.76 -17.87
C GLU A 88 12.48 19.77 -18.92
N ILE A 89 13.24 19.31 -19.91
CA ILE A 89 13.87 20.12 -20.95
C ILE A 89 13.24 19.78 -22.30
N GLU A 90 12.38 20.68 -22.79
CA GLU A 90 11.75 20.53 -24.11
C GLU A 90 12.43 21.43 -25.13
N LYS A 91 12.72 20.89 -26.33
CA LYS A 91 13.18 21.66 -27.48
C LYS A 91 12.01 22.10 -28.33
N ILE A 92 11.71 23.40 -28.33
CA ILE A 92 10.60 24.00 -29.05
C ILE A 92 11.15 24.75 -30.26
N TYR A 93 10.63 24.45 -31.44
CA TYR A 93 10.97 25.19 -32.66
C TYR A 93 10.19 26.52 -32.69
N ASP A 94 10.91 27.64 -32.69
CA ASP A 94 10.32 28.97 -32.84
C ASP A 94 10.26 29.33 -34.33
N GLU A 95 9.06 29.27 -34.92
CA GLU A 95 8.86 29.59 -36.35
C GLU A 95 9.23 31.05 -36.69
N ASN A 96 9.11 31.99 -35.75
CA ASN A 96 9.40 33.40 -35.99
C ASN A 96 10.90 33.65 -36.06
N LYS A 97 11.68 32.93 -35.24
CA LYS A 97 13.14 33.03 -35.20
C LYS A 97 13.84 32.00 -36.09
N LYS A 98 13.11 30.99 -36.58
CA LYS A 98 13.65 29.81 -37.30
C LYS A 98 14.74 29.10 -36.52
N GLU A 99 14.61 29.06 -35.19
CA GLU A 99 15.61 28.51 -34.28
C GLU A 99 14.94 27.56 -33.27
N PHE A 100 15.70 26.59 -32.77
CA PHE A 100 15.27 25.77 -31.64
C PHE A 100 15.57 26.51 -30.34
N THR A 101 14.57 26.62 -29.48
CA THR A 101 14.67 27.19 -28.14
C THR A 101 14.47 26.08 -27.11
N GLU A 102 15.21 26.12 -26.00
CA GLU A 102 15.03 25.20 -24.88
C GLU A 102 14.07 25.81 -23.86
N SER A 103 13.02 25.07 -23.53
CA SER A 103 12.12 25.36 -22.42
C SER A 103 12.49 24.47 -21.24
N ARG A 104 12.76 25.07 -20.09
CA ARG A 104 13.11 24.35 -18.86
C ARG A 104 11.98 24.50 -17.85
N ASN A 105 11.31 23.39 -17.55
CA ASN A 105 10.22 23.35 -16.57
C ASN A 105 10.66 22.57 -15.34
N THR A 106 10.47 23.14 -14.16
CA THR A 106 10.75 22.44 -12.89
C THR A 106 9.48 21.83 -12.35
N PHE A 107 9.56 20.57 -11.89
CA PHE A 107 8.48 19.94 -11.14
C PHE A 107 8.99 19.17 -9.93
N SER A 108 8.12 18.94 -8.95
CA SER A 108 8.48 18.26 -7.71
C SER A 108 7.85 16.87 -7.59
N ILE A 109 8.59 15.98 -6.95
CA ILE A 109 8.13 14.73 -6.34
C ILE A 109 8.26 14.91 -4.84
N GLU A 110 7.17 14.90 -4.10
CA GLU A 110 7.18 15.19 -2.66
C GLU A 110 6.22 14.33 -1.86
N VAL A 111 6.60 14.01 -0.62
CA VAL A 111 5.73 13.39 0.37
C VAL A 111 5.27 14.45 1.36
N ARG A 112 3.97 14.78 1.32
CA ARG A 112 3.34 15.76 2.23
C ARG A 112 2.33 15.06 3.14
N GLY A 113 2.49 15.24 4.45
CA GLY A 113 1.65 14.58 5.47
C GLY A 113 1.92 13.08 5.56
N ASN A 114 1.41 12.32 4.59
CA ASN A 114 1.63 10.89 4.35
C ASN A 114 1.20 10.48 2.92
N ALA A 115 1.09 11.43 2.00
CA ALA A 115 0.66 11.20 0.63
C ALA A 115 1.76 11.63 -0.34
N LEU A 116 1.87 10.90 -1.45
CA LEU A 116 2.82 11.21 -2.51
C LEU A 116 2.17 12.17 -3.50
N PHE A 117 2.89 13.24 -3.81
CA PHE A 117 2.51 14.23 -4.80
C PHE A 117 3.59 14.28 -5.89
N ILE A 118 3.12 14.34 -7.14
CA ILE A 118 3.97 14.53 -8.31
C ILE A 118 3.35 15.69 -9.09
N ARG A 119 4.15 16.71 -9.45
CA ARG A 119 3.65 17.93 -10.11
C ARG A 119 2.50 18.58 -9.31
N GLY A 120 2.59 18.51 -7.98
CA GLY A 120 1.57 19.01 -7.05
C GLY A 120 0.26 18.20 -6.98
N LYS A 121 0.07 17.18 -7.82
CA LYS A 121 -1.11 16.29 -7.80
C LYS A 121 -0.85 15.07 -6.92
N GLN A 122 -1.81 14.73 -6.06
CA GLN A 122 -1.74 13.51 -5.26
C GLN A 122 -1.84 12.29 -6.17
N VAL A 123 -0.87 11.38 -6.07
CA VAL A 123 -0.84 10.11 -6.82
C VAL A 123 -1.18 8.90 -5.96
N SER A 124 -0.98 8.99 -4.65
CA SER A 124 -1.34 7.93 -3.71
C SER A 124 -2.83 7.99 -3.33
N ASP A 125 -3.48 6.83 -3.19
CA ASP A 125 -4.87 6.70 -2.73
C ASP A 125 -5.01 7.12 -1.25
N GLU A 126 -6.14 7.76 -0.93
CA GLU A 126 -6.41 8.27 0.42
C GLU A 126 -6.58 7.18 1.48
N ARG A 127 -6.82 5.94 1.10
CA ARG A 127 -6.93 4.79 2.04
C ARG A 127 -5.57 4.34 2.55
N HIS A 128 -4.48 4.77 1.90
CA HIS A 128 -3.12 4.39 2.22
C HIS A 128 -2.32 5.56 2.81
N VAL A 129 -1.23 5.24 3.48
CA VAL A 129 -0.27 6.19 4.03
C VAL A 129 1.15 5.77 3.70
N LEU A 130 1.94 6.76 3.29
CA LEU A 130 3.37 6.63 3.01
C LEU A 130 4.18 7.08 4.22
N ARG A 131 4.30 6.20 5.22
CA ARG A 131 5.06 6.48 6.45
C ARG A 131 6.54 6.28 6.17
N ASP A 132 7.38 7.25 6.48
CA ASP A 132 8.84 7.13 6.31
C ASP A 132 9.31 6.84 4.87
N THR A 133 8.49 7.20 3.87
CA THR A 133 8.93 7.25 2.48
C THR A 133 9.96 8.35 2.30
N LYS A 134 11.07 8.03 1.64
CA LYS A 134 12.24 8.90 1.49
C LYS A 134 12.84 8.80 0.10
N PHE A 135 13.46 9.89 -0.32
CA PHE A 135 14.22 9.99 -1.55
C PHE A 135 15.68 10.24 -1.24
N LEU A 136 16.58 9.66 -2.01
CA LEU A 136 18.02 9.90 -1.89
C LEU A 136 18.59 10.11 -3.29
N ILE A 137 19.29 11.21 -3.49
CA ILE A 137 20.01 11.48 -4.73
C ILE A 137 21.45 11.02 -4.55
N ASN A 138 21.89 10.12 -5.40
CA ASN A 138 23.25 9.58 -5.40
C ASN A 138 23.85 9.69 -6.81
N GLY A 139 24.60 10.77 -7.05
CA GLY A 139 25.06 11.09 -8.41
C GLY A 139 23.87 11.37 -9.34
N ASN A 140 23.75 10.62 -10.43
CA ASN A 140 22.63 10.72 -11.37
C ASN A 140 21.45 9.79 -11.01
N GLN A 141 21.49 9.15 -9.85
CA GLN A 141 20.45 8.21 -9.42
C GLN A 141 19.50 8.83 -8.41
N LEU A 142 18.21 8.60 -8.60
CA LEU A 142 17.18 8.81 -7.59
C LEU A 142 16.81 7.46 -6.97
N VAL A 143 17.12 7.29 -5.70
CA VAL A 143 16.70 6.13 -4.90
C VAL A 143 15.41 6.51 -4.14
N CYS A 144 14.30 5.90 -4.54
CA CYS A 144 13.01 6.03 -3.89
C CYS A 144 12.78 4.85 -2.94
N THR A 145 12.75 5.11 -1.65
CA THR A 145 12.32 4.14 -0.63
C THR A 145 10.88 4.44 -0.24
N ILE A 146 9.95 3.58 -0.65
CA ILE A 146 8.51 3.74 -0.46
C ILE A 146 8.03 2.73 0.57
N ILE A 147 7.34 3.19 1.59
CA ILE A 147 6.80 2.36 2.66
C ILE A 147 5.31 2.66 2.77
N LEU A 148 4.47 1.70 2.36
CA LEU A 148 3.01 1.82 2.34
C LEU A 148 2.35 1.05 3.48
N ASN A 149 1.36 1.68 4.10
CA ASN A 149 0.43 1.03 5.02
C ASN A 149 -1.01 1.44 4.70
N THR A 150 -1.97 0.63 5.13
CA THR A 150 -3.38 1.04 5.19
C THR A 150 -3.58 1.95 6.40
N LYS A 151 -4.38 3.02 6.28
CA LYS A 151 -4.60 4.01 7.36
C LYS A 151 -5.01 3.40 8.70
N ASP A 152 -5.91 2.42 8.65
CA ASP A 152 -6.55 1.83 9.83
C ASP A 152 -5.96 0.48 10.25
N SER A 153 -4.78 0.13 9.73
CA SER A 153 -4.13 -1.16 10.00
C SER A 153 -2.74 -0.98 10.55
N ASN A 154 -2.47 -1.63 11.69
CA ASN A 154 -1.11 -1.86 12.20
C ASN A 154 -0.46 -3.11 11.57
N GLY A 155 -0.97 -3.55 10.42
CA GLY A 155 -0.39 -4.65 9.65
C GLY A 155 1.00 -4.31 9.13
N GLU A 156 1.68 -5.33 8.60
CA GLU A 156 3.03 -5.16 8.05
C GLU A 156 3.03 -4.17 6.88
N PRO A 157 3.98 -3.21 6.87
CA PRO A 157 4.12 -2.28 5.77
C PRO A 157 4.56 -2.98 4.49
N TYR A 158 4.08 -2.50 3.35
CA TYR A 158 4.60 -2.91 2.05
C TYR A 158 5.74 -1.97 1.66
N LYS A 159 6.98 -2.48 1.72
CA LYS A 159 8.20 -1.72 1.42
C LYS A 159 8.69 -1.99 0.00
N ILE A 160 9.08 -0.93 -0.68
CA ILE A 160 9.61 -0.96 -2.05
C ILE A 160 10.81 -0.03 -2.12
N ILE A 161 11.83 -0.48 -2.82
CA ILE A 161 12.97 0.36 -3.18
C ILE A 161 13.04 0.35 -4.71
N LYS A 162 12.99 1.54 -5.30
CA LYS A 162 13.13 1.73 -6.74
C LYS A 162 14.26 2.73 -6.98
N ILE A 163 15.16 2.37 -7.87
CA ILE A 163 16.25 3.22 -8.32
C ILE A 163 15.91 3.68 -9.74
N PHE A 164 16.07 4.97 -9.97
CA PHE A 164 15.96 5.58 -11.28
C PHE A 164 17.30 6.20 -11.64
N ASP A 165 17.77 5.92 -12.84
CA ASP A 165 18.93 6.58 -13.43
C ASP A 165 18.42 7.69 -14.33
N LEU A 166 18.79 8.93 -14.04
CA LEU A 166 18.75 9.97 -15.07
C LEU A 166 19.93 9.69 -16.03
N SER A 167 19.72 9.90 -17.33
CA SER A 167 20.71 9.61 -18.37
C SER A 167 21.46 10.86 -18.78
#